data_AF-A0A8J3DF67-F1
#
_entry.id   AF-A0A8J3DF67-F1
#
_cell.length_a   1.000
_cell.length_b   1.000
_cell.length_c   1.000
_cell.angle_alpha   90.00
_cell.angle_beta   90.00
_cell.angle_gamma   90.00
#
_symmetry.space_group_name_H-M   'P 1'
#
loop_
_entity.id
_entity.type
_entity.pdbx_description
1 polymer ?
#
loop_
_entity_poly.entity_id
_entity_poly.type
_entity_poly.pdbx_seq_one_letter_code
_entity_poly.pdbx_strand_id
1 'polypeptide(L)'
;MNLNEIKTALISFEAEIEKMEKLWMDKPEGYIEAIIRDYSALKEKLKTEAAKVETNRGQQSATPEEIAFYFPAVNEAQLELYTRSGSKPSEKMMLHLAEASSQISHYRMGIET
;
A
#
# COMPACT_ATOMS: atom_id res chain seq x y z
N MET A 1 2.07 17.28 1.26
CA MET A 1 3.43 16.72 1.17
C MET A 1 4.09 17.22 -0.10
N ASN A 2 5.40 17.49 -0.11
CA ASN A 2 6.12 17.75 -1.36
C ASN A 2 6.46 16.42 -2.08
N LEU A 3 6.92 16.50 -3.35
CA LEU A 3 7.23 15.32 -4.16
C LEU A 3 8.23 14.35 -3.50
N ASN A 4 9.25 14.86 -2.78
CA ASN A 4 10.23 14.01 -2.12
C ASN A 4 9.62 13.27 -0.91
N GLU A 5 8.76 13.93 -0.15
CA GLU A 5 8.01 13.31 0.95
C GLU A 5 7.08 12.22 0.42
N ILE A 6 6.36 12.49 -0.68
CA ILE A 6 5.47 11.52 -1.32
C ILE A 6 6.27 10.33 -1.81
N LYS A 7 7.36 10.56 -2.55
CA LYS A 7 8.24 9.50 -3.04
C LYS A 7 8.73 8.62 -1.90
N THR A 8 9.17 9.23 -0.79
CA THR A 8 9.63 8.50 0.40
C THR A 8 8.52 7.65 1.00
N ALA A 9 7.29 8.18 1.10
CA ALA A 9 6.16 7.43 1.61
C ALA A 9 5.77 6.25 0.71
N LEU A 10 5.75 6.43 -0.61
CA LEU A 10 5.46 5.36 -1.58
C LEU A 10 6.52 4.26 -1.53
N ILE A 11 7.81 4.62 -1.46
CA ILE A 11 8.91 3.65 -1.28
C ILE A 11 8.74 2.85 0.02
N SER A 12 8.30 3.48 1.10
CA SER A 12 8.06 2.79 2.37
C SER A 12 6.97 1.72 2.22
N PHE A 13 5.90 1.98 1.48
CA PHE A 13 4.86 0.98 1.23
C PHE A 13 5.36 -0.18 0.37
N GLU A 14 6.11 0.11 -0.71
CA GLU A 14 6.74 -0.93 -1.53
C GLU A 14 7.67 -1.82 -0.70
N ALA A 15 8.49 -1.24 0.17
CA ALA A 15 9.41 -1.99 1.02
C ALA A 15 8.67 -2.89 2.04
N GLU A 16 7.55 -2.44 2.58
CA GLU A 16 6.69 -3.26 3.45
C GLU A 16 6.10 -4.45 2.67
N ILE A 17 5.66 -4.23 1.43
CA ILE A 17 5.14 -5.28 0.54
C ILE A 17 6.25 -6.28 0.18
N GLU A 18 7.40 -5.80 -0.30
CA GLU A 18 8.53 -6.61 -0.72
C GLU A 18 9.02 -7.52 0.43
N LYS A 19 9.04 -7.00 1.67
CA LYS A 19 9.38 -7.79 2.86
C LYS A 19 8.42 -8.98 3.03
N MET A 20 7.12 -8.77 2.86
CA MET A 20 6.13 -9.85 2.98
C MET A 20 6.26 -10.87 1.84
N GLU A 21 6.53 -10.41 0.62
CA GLU A 21 6.80 -11.28 -0.53
C GLU A 21 8.03 -12.16 -0.33
N LYS A 22 9.12 -11.59 0.17
CA LYS A 22 10.33 -12.36 0.52
C LYS A 22 10.05 -13.41 1.58
N LEU A 23 9.38 -13.02 2.67
CA LEU A 23 9.01 -13.96 3.74
C LEU A 23 8.10 -15.10 3.23
N TRP A 24 7.23 -14.81 2.27
CA TRP A 24 6.39 -15.82 1.63
C TRP A 24 7.20 -16.78 0.75
N MET A 25 8.14 -16.27 -0.04
CA MET A 25 8.99 -17.08 -0.93
C MET A 25 9.94 -17.99 -0.16
N ASP A 26 10.50 -17.51 0.95
CA ASP A 26 11.43 -18.28 1.79
C ASP A 26 10.75 -19.44 2.53
N LYS A 27 9.40 -19.43 2.61
CA LYS A 27 8.53 -20.47 3.20
C LYS A 27 8.98 -21.11 4.53
N PRO A 28 9.57 -20.41 5.52
CA PRO A 28 9.87 -21.09 6.77
C PRO A 28 8.55 -21.22 7.56
N GLU A 29 8.24 -22.43 8.02
CA GLU A 29 6.94 -22.79 8.64
C GLU A 29 6.50 -21.89 9.81
N GLY A 30 7.40 -21.07 10.37
CA GLY A 30 7.14 -20.11 11.45
C GLY A 30 6.73 -18.68 11.07
N TYR A 31 6.71 -18.27 9.79
CA TYR A 31 6.46 -16.85 9.43
C TYR A 31 5.05 -16.55 8.92
N ILE A 32 4.20 -17.56 8.77
CA ILE A 32 2.82 -17.40 8.28
C ILE A 32 2.06 -16.37 9.13
N GLU A 33 2.14 -16.46 10.45
CA GLU A 33 1.47 -15.52 11.36
C GLU A 33 2.03 -14.09 11.25
N ALA A 34 3.33 -13.95 11.04
CA ALA A 34 3.97 -12.66 10.83
C ALA A 34 3.48 -12.01 9.54
N ILE A 35 3.35 -12.76 8.45
CA ILE A 35 2.84 -12.26 7.16
C ILE A 35 1.37 -11.82 7.29
N ILE A 36 0.52 -12.60 7.97
CA ILE A 36 -0.90 -12.21 8.20
C ILE A 36 -0.98 -10.89 8.96
N ARG A 37 -0.17 -10.77 10.02
CA ARG A 37 -0.16 -9.57 10.87
C ARG A 37 0.32 -8.37 10.08
N ASP A 38 1.42 -8.49 9.35
CA ASP A 38 1.99 -7.41 8.56
C ASP A 38 1.02 -7.01 7.40
N TYR A 39 0.37 -7.97 6.74
CA TYR A 39 -0.66 -7.72 5.73
C TYR A 39 -1.85 -6.94 6.30
N SER A 40 -2.34 -7.37 7.47
CA SER A 40 -3.47 -6.72 8.13
C SER A 40 -3.12 -5.30 8.60
N ALA A 41 -1.89 -5.10 9.09
CA ALA A 41 -1.38 -3.79 9.46
C ALA A 41 -1.26 -2.87 8.24
N LEU A 42 -0.71 -3.35 7.12
CA LEU A 42 -0.62 -2.59 5.87
C LEU A 42 -2.01 -2.18 5.38
N LYS A 43 -2.98 -3.10 5.42
CA LYS A 43 -4.37 -2.85 5.03
C LYS A 43 -5.00 -1.71 5.84
N GLU A 44 -4.89 -1.73 7.17
CA GLU A 44 -5.42 -0.66 8.00
C GLU A 44 -4.65 0.65 7.85
N LYS A 45 -3.33 0.59 7.60
CA LYS A 45 -2.51 1.77 7.29
C LYS A 45 -2.98 2.44 6.00
N LEU A 46 -3.12 1.68 4.91
CA LEU A 46 -3.59 2.21 3.62
C LEU A 46 -5.02 2.76 3.71
N LYS A 47 -5.92 2.09 4.45
CA LYS A 47 -7.26 2.64 4.75
C LYS A 47 -7.20 3.96 5.50
N THR A 48 -6.33 4.06 6.49
CA THR A 48 -6.18 5.29 7.28
C THR A 48 -5.68 6.43 6.39
N GLU A 49 -4.70 6.16 5.52
CA GLU A 49 -4.20 7.16 4.57
C GLU A 49 -5.25 7.56 3.53
N ALA A 50 -5.95 6.59 2.94
CA ALA A 50 -7.06 6.79 2.01
C ALA A 50 -8.17 7.69 2.61
N ALA A 51 -8.56 7.41 3.86
CA ALA A 51 -9.59 8.18 4.54
C ALA A 51 -9.20 9.64 4.82
N LYS A 52 -7.90 9.99 4.86
CA LYS A 52 -7.47 11.38 5.10
C LYS A 52 -8.02 12.33 4.06
N VAL A 53 -8.01 11.93 2.78
CA VAL A 53 -8.48 12.74 1.64
C VAL A 53 -9.99 12.64 1.41
N GLU A 54 -10.68 11.64 1.96
CA GLU A 54 -12.14 11.53 1.82
C GLU A 54 -12.89 12.58 2.66
N THR A 55 -12.24 13.21 3.63
CA THR A 55 -12.85 14.27 4.43
C THR A 55 -12.76 15.64 3.74
N ASN A 56 -13.80 16.46 3.86
CA ASN A 56 -13.80 17.85 3.32
C ASN A 56 -12.58 18.66 3.79
N ARG A 57 -12.15 18.45 5.04
CA ARG A 57 -10.96 19.11 5.60
C ARG A 57 -9.68 18.61 4.92
N GLY A 58 -9.57 17.31 4.68
CA GLY A 58 -8.45 16.69 3.97
C GLY A 58 -8.31 17.20 2.55
N GLN A 59 -9.43 17.27 1.81
CA GLN A 59 -9.45 17.81 0.45
C GLN A 59 -9.00 19.27 0.38
N GLN A 60 -9.37 20.08 1.37
CA GLN A 60 -8.96 21.50 1.44
C GLN A 60 -7.50 21.69 1.84
N SER A 61 -6.92 20.76 2.61
CA SER A 61 -5.52 20.82 3.05
C SER A 61 -4.54 20.09 2.15
N ALA A 62 -5.04 19.32 1.19
CA ALA A 62 -4.25 18.52 0.26
C ALA A 62 -3.41 19.40 -0.67
N THR A 63 -2.12 19.07 -0.79
CA THR A 63 -1.28 19.70 -1.81
C THR A 63 -1.60 19.13 -3.20
N PRO A 64 -1.35 19.89 -4.29
CA PRO A 64 -1.55 19.38 -5.66
C PRO A 64 -0.81 18.05 -5.92
N GLU A 65 0.38 17.89 -5.35
CA GLU A 65 1.19 16.69 -5.48
C GLU A 65 0.56 15.49 -4.78
N GLU A 66 -0.05 15.69 -3.60
CA GLU A 66 -0.75 14.62 -2.91
C GLU A 66 -1.97 14.16 -3.70
N ILE A 67 -2.72 15.09 -4.28
CA ILE A 67 -3.88 14.79 -5.13
C ILE A 67 -3.46 14.03 -6.40
N ALA A 68 -2.32 14.40 -6.98
CA ALA A 68 -1.85 13.81 -8.23
C ALA A 68 -1.22 12.42 -8.04
N PHE A 69 -0.49 12.20 -6.93
CA PHE A 69 0.35 11.01 -6.78
C PHE A 69 0.05 10.19 -5.53
N TYR A 70 -0.04 10.84 -4.37
CA TYR A 70 -0.12 10.10 -3.10
C TYR A 70 -1.49 9.47 -2.88
N PHE A 71 -2.56 10.27 -2.95
CA PHE A 71 -3.91 9.83 -2.65
C PHE A 71 -4.44 8.79 -3.64
N PRO A 72 -4.25 8.95 -4.96
CA PRO A 72 -4.61 7.90 -5.91
C PRO A 72 -3.87 6.58 -5.63
N ALA A 73 -2.56 6.65 -5.35
CA ALA A 73 -1.76 5.46 -5.04
C ALA A 73 -2.27 4.70 -3.82
N VAL A 74 -2.51 5.40 -2.70
CA VAL A 74 -2.98 4.74 -1.46
C VAL A 74 -4.42 4.24 -1.60
N ASN A 75 -5.29 4.95 -2.33
CA ASN A 75 -6.67 4.52 -2.57
C ASN A 75 -6.72 3.25 -3.43
N GLU A 76 -5.99 3.23 -4.55
CA GLU A 76 -5.98 2.06 -5.44
C GLU A 76 -5.34 0.85 -4.74
N ALA A 77 -4.20 1.02 -4.08
CA ALA A 77 -3.58 -0.04 -3.30
C ALA A 77 -4.53 -0.55 -2.19
N GLN A 78 -5.25 0.35 -1.51
CA GLN A 78 -6.25 -0.03 -0.50
C GLN A 78 -7.36 -0.89 -1.11
N LEU A 79 -7.87 -0.54 -2.29
CA LEU A 79 -8.92 -1.32 -2.97
C LEU A 79 -8.44 -2.74 -3.33
N GLU A 80 -7.21 -2.88 -3.82
CA GLU A 80 -6.64 -4.21 -4.11
C GLU A 80 -6.58 -5.09 -2.85
N LEU A 81 -6.17 -4.52 -1.71
CA LEU A 81 -6.09 -5.25 -0.44
C LEU A 81 -7.46 -5.48 0.25
N TYR A 82 -8.47 -4.64 -0.03
CA TYR A 82 -9.79 -4.73 0.59
C TYR A 82 -10.77 -5.66 -0.12
N THR A 83 -10.71 -5.75 -1.45
CA THR A 83 -11.72 -6.48 -2.24
C THR A 83 -11.78 -7.97 -1.92
N ARG A 84 -10.77 -8.57 -1.28
CA ARG A 84 -10.78 -10.00 -0.96
C ARG A 84 -10.29 -10.28 0.46
N SER A 85 -11.21 -10.33 1.42
CA SER A 85 -10.93 -10.79 2.78
C SER A 85 -11.32 -12.26 2.98
N GLY A 86 -10.45 -13.01 3.64
CA GLY A 86 -10.84 -14.26 4.30
C GLY A 86 -9.80 -15.37 4.21
N SER A 87 -9.22 -15.72 5.37
CA SER A 87 -8.45 -16.94 5.69
C SER A 87 -7.06 -17.12 5.06
N LYS A 88 -6.07 -17.29 5.96
CA LYS A 88 -4.66 -17.73 5.79
C LYS A 88 -3.84 -17.04 4.66
N PRO A 89 -2.52 -16.90 4.82
CA PRO A 89 -1.63 -16.54 3.73
C PRO A 89 -1.89 -17.49 2.56
N SER A 90 -2.26 -16.91 1.43
CA SER A 90 -2.70 -17.63 0.25
C SER A 90 -2.06 -17.00 -0.98
N GLU A 91 -1.99 -17.76 -2.07
CA GLU A 91 -1.54 -17.22 -3.36
C GLU A 91 -2.36 -16.00 -3.79
N LYS A 92 -3.65 -15.93 -3.40
CA LYS A 92 -4.49 -14.76 -3.63
C LYS A 92 -4.02 -13.54 -2.84
N MET A 93 -3.65 -13.70 -1.58
CA MET A 93 -3.10 -12.60 -0.77
C MET A 93 -1.82 -12.06 -1.41
N MET A 94 -0.96 -12.94 -1.94
CA MET A 94 0.26 -12.53 -2.64
C MET A 94 -0.02 -11.81 -3.95
N LEU A 95 -1.02 -12.28 -4.71
CA LEU A 95 -1.46 -11.56 -5.90
C LEU A 95 -1.92 -10.14 -5.57
N HIS A 96 -2.69 -9.96 -4.49
CA HIS A 96 -3.14 -8.64 -4.06
C HIS A 96 -2.01 -7.74 -3.57
N LEU A 97 -1.00 -8.31 -2.91
CA LEU A 97 0.22 -7.57 -2.56
C LEU A 97 0.94 -7.09 -3.83
N ALA A 98 1.09 -7.95 -4.83
CA ALA A 98 1.71 -7.58 -6.10
C ALA A 98 0.90 -6.52 -6.86
N GLU A 99 -0.44 -6.64 -6.91
CA GLU A 99 -1.35 -5.65 -7.49
C GLU A 99 -1.22 -4.30 -6.77
N ALA A 100 -1.29 -4.28 -5.44
CA ALA A 100 -1.10 -3.08 -4.64
C ALA A 100 0.27 -2.42 -4.86
N SER A 101 1.34 -3.23 -4.92
CA SER A 101 2.69 -2.74 -5.21
C SER A 101 2.78 -2.13 -6.61
N SER A 102 2.11 -2.72 -7.59
CA SER A 102 2.06 -2.17 -8.96
C SER A 102 1.40 -0.79 -8.98
N GLN A 103 0.30 -0.59 -8.24
CA GLN A 103 -0.35 0.71 -8.15
C GLN A 103 0.57 1.74 -7.51
N ILE A 104 1.19 1.41 -6.38
CA ILE A 104 2.14 2.30 -5.71
C ILE A 104 3.31 2.67 -6.64
N SER A 105 3.89 1.68 -7.33
CA SER A 105 5.00 1.91 -8.25
C SER A 105 4.60 2.77 -9.45
N HIS A 106 3.39 2.60 -9.99
CA HIS A 106 2.89 3.41 -11.11
C HIS A 106 2.95 4.90 -10.76
N TYR A 107 2.37 5.29 -9.63
CA TYR A 107 2.36 6.68 -9.18
C TYR A 107 3.74 7.18 -8.76
N ARG A 108 4.56 6.33 -8.12
CA ARG A 108 5.94 6.71 -7.77
C ARG A 108 6.77 7.01 -9.02
N MET A 109 6.68 6.20 -10.06
CA MET A 109 7.38 6.43 -11.33
C MET A 109 6.91 7.70 -12.02
N GLY A 110 5.61 8.04 -11.90
CA GLY A 110 5.06 9.30 -12.40
C GLY A 110 5.65 10.56 -11.77
N ILE A 111 6.29 10.45 -10.59
CA ILE A 111 7.03 11.57 -9.95
C ILE A 111 8.41 11.78 -10.61
N GLU A 112 8.98 10.73 -11.21
CA GLU A 112 10.35 10.74 -11.78
C GLU A 112 10.40 11.23 -13.24
N THR A 113 9.24 11.31 -13.91
CA THR A 113 9.04 11.78 -15.29
C THR A 113 8.61 13.23 -15.37
#